data_AF-A0A970N985-F1
#
_entry.id   AF-A0A970N985-F1
#
_cell.length_a   1.000
_cell.length_b   1.000
_cell.length_c   1.000
_cell.angle_alpha   90.00
_cell.angle_beta   90.00
_cell.angle_gamma   90.00
#
_symmetry.space_group_name_H-M   'P 1'
#
loop_
_entity.id
_entity.type
_entity.pdbx_description
1 polymer ?
#
loop_
_entity_poly.entity_id
_entity_poly.type
_entity_poly.pdbx_seq_one_letter_code
_entity_poly.pdbx_strand_id
1 'polypeptide(L)'
;MKTIFWKIEAYVKENLEFHEIREYYVDICLSKKDYDLAIELLVAGKEKEKDRRWIVKEYSLKLKNLYKKTGQDELYEQELWDLILDHKAGNVEIYKELKSIYTDEEWVEKREAIFAKLTRSDRVDRLYLVDGLYDRLIELIINSPGLDLLSQYENILKDLYPQELLHKYENTVNSLVVKSSKRGHYRELVSILRRMLKYPGGREKVSEIVEEWKIKYKRRPAMLDELSRL
;
A
#
# COMPACT_ATOMS: atom_id res chain seq x y z
N MET A 1 20.36 45.04 10.94
CA MET A 1 19.64 43.75 10.78
C MET A 1 18.18 43.93 10.35
N LYS A 2 17.34 44.72 11.04
CA LYS A 2 15.92 44.93 10.67
C LYS A 2 15.69 45.39 9.21
N THR A 3 16.57 46.23 8.67
CA THR A 3 16.45 46.79 7.30
C THR A 3 16.69 45.77 6.18
N ILE A 4 17.47 44.72 6.43
CA ILE A 4 17.74 43.65 5.45
C ILE A 4 16.55 42.68 5.42
N PHE A 5 16.01 42.36 6.60
CA PHE A 5 14.86 41.47 6.74
C PHE A 5 13.61 42.00 6.02
N TRP A 6 13.34 43.31 6.12
CA TRP A 6 12.19 43.93 5.43
C TRP A 6 12.32 43.89 3.89
N LYS A 7 13.54 44.05 3.36
CA LYS A 7 13.80 43.94 1.92
C LYS A 7 13.62 42.52 1.40
N ILE A 8 14.01 41.53 2.20
CA ILE A 8 13.81 40.11 1.86
C ILE A 8 12.32 39.78 1.86
N GLU A 9 11.55 40.22 2.86
CA GLU A 9 10.09 39.99 2.89
C GLU A 9 9.35 40.69 1.74
N ALA A 10 9.74 41.93 1.39
CA ALA A 10 9.16 42.62 0.24
C ALA A 10 9.43 41.88 -1.07
N TYR A 11 10.69 41.47 -1.30
CA TYR A 11 11.06 40.68 -2.48
C TYR A 11 10.31 39.35 -2.55
N VAL A 12 10.19 38.64 -1.43
CA VAL A 12 9.46 37.38 -1.36
C VAL A 12 7.98 37.57 -1.71
N LYS A 13 7.34 38.63 -1.19
CA LYS A 13 5.94 38.96 -1.48
C LYS A 13 5.71 39.30 -2.95
N GLU A 14 6.66 39.96 -3.60
CA GLU A 14 6.59 40.30 -5.03
C GLU A 14 6.80 39.09 -5.95
N ASN A 15 7.43 38.02 -5.47
CA ASN A 15 7.82 36.86 -6.26
C ASN A 15 7.13 35.55 -5.82
N LEU A 16 5.95 35.65 -5.17
CA LEU A 16 5.12 34.51 -4.76
C LEU A 16 4.59 33.70 -5.95
N GLU A 17 4.91 34.05 -7.17
CA GLU A 17 4.61 33.26 -8.36
C GLU A 17 5.45 31.99 -8.48
N PHE A 18 6.67 32.01 -7.96
CA PHE A 18 7.57 30.87 -7.95
C PHE A 18 7.31 29.98 -6.73
N HIS A 19 7.19 28.67 -6.95
CA HIS A 19 6.91 27.69 -5.90
C HIS A 19 7.97 27.73 -4.79
N GLU A 20 9.24 27.82 -5.15
CA GLU A 20 10.38 27.84 -4.23
C GLU A 20 10.33 29.05 -3.30
N ILE A 21 9.89 30.19 -3.82
CA ILE A 21 9.74 31.43 -3.05
C ILE A 21 8.52 31.34 -2.12
N ARG A 22 7.40 30.77 -2.60
CA ARG A 22 6.25 30.49 -1.74
C ARG A 22 6.62 29.54 -0.60
N GLU A 23 7.35 28.47 -0.90
CA GLU A 23 7.75 27.49 0.10
C GLU A 23 8.64 28.12 1.18
N TYR A 24 9.66 28.86 0.76
CA TYR A 24 10.51 29.61 1.68
C TYR A 24 9.69 30.58 2.56
N TYR A 25 8.68 31.24 1.99
CA TYR A 25 7.85 32.15 2.76
C TYR A 25 6.93 31.44 3.74
N VAL A 26 6.37 30.29 3.35
CA VAL A 26 5.61 29.42 4.26
C VAL A 26 6.48 29.04 5.46
N ASP A 27 7.73 28.63 5.25
CA ASP A 27 8.62 28.26 6.36
C ASP A 27 8.89 29.44 7.32
N ILE A 28 9.04 30.66 6.78
CA ILE A 28 9.11 31.88 7.60
C ILE A 28 7.83 32.06 8.41
N CYS A 29 6.66 31.96 7.79
CA CYS A 29 5.37 32.10 8.47
C CYS A 29 5.21 31.07 9.59
N LEU A 30 5.58 29.81 9.32
CA LEU A 30 5.57 28.72 10.30
C LEU A 30 6.51 29.00 11.49
N SER A 31 7.71 29.51 11.24
CA SER A 31 8.67 29.87 12.29
C SER A 31 8.15 30.99 13.19
N LYS A 32 7.38 31.93 12.63
CA LYS A 32 6.73 33.03 13.34
C LYS A 32 5.38 32.65 13.95
N LYS A 33 4.91 31.42 13.71
CA LYS A 33 3.56 30.93 14.08
C LYS A 33 2.42 31.73 13.45
N ASP A 34 2.68 32.36 12.31
CA ASP A 34 1.65 33.01 11.49
C ASP A 34 0.97 31.94 10.62
N TYR A 35 0.08 31.17 11.25
CA TYR A 35 -0.54 30.01 10.62
C TYR A 35 -1.55 30.40 9.55
N ASP A 36 -2.28 31.50 9.75
CA ASP A 36 -3.29 31.97 8.79
C ASP A 36 -2.64 32.35 7.47
N LEU A 37 -1.53 33.11 7.51
CA LEU A 37 -0.80 33.47 6.30
C LEU A 37 -0.13 32.25 5.65
N ALA A 38 0.41 31.31 6.44
CA ALA A 38 0.96 30.07 5.90
C ALA A 38 -0.11 29.25 5.16
N ILE A 39 -1.33 29.16 5.70
CA ILE A 39 -2.47 28.49 5.08
C ILE A 39 -2.84 29.19 3.77
N GLU A 40 -2.99 30.52 3.77
CA GLU A 40 -3.34 31.30 2.57
C GLU A 40 -2.34 31.04 1.42
N LEU A 41 -1.03 31.07 1.72
CA LEU A 41 0.02 30.82 0.75
C LEU A 41 -0.02 29.40 0.18
N LEU A 42 -0.29 28.40 1.03
CA LEU A 42 -0.38 27.01 0.63
C LEU A 42 -1.63 26.74 -0.21
N VAL A 43 -2.78 27.31 0.13
CA VAL A 43 -4.03 27.20 -0.64
C VAL A 43 -3.85 27.84 -2.02
N ALA A 44 -3.37 29.08 -2.08
CA ALA A 44 -3.09 29.76 -3.34
C ALA A 44 -2.05 29.00 -4.18
N GLY A 45 -1.04 28.43 -3.52
CA GLY A 45 -0.05 27.58 -4.14
C GLY A 45 -0.61 26.29 -4.72
N LYS A 46 -1.53 25.62 -4.01
CA LYS A 46 -2.15 24.35 -4.42
C LYS A 46 -2.98 24.56 -5.69
N GLU A 47 -3.75 25.64 -5.77
CA GLU A 47 -4.52 26.00 -6.96
C GLU A 47 -3.61 26.36 -8.14
N LYS A 48 -2.55 27.15 -7.90
CA LYS A 48 -1.63 27.58 -8.96
C LYS A 48 -0.83 26.42 -9.56
N GLU A 49 -0.47 25.43 -8.74
CA GLU A 49 0.38 24.30 -9.15
C GLU A 49 -0.44 23.03 -9.43
N LYS A 50 -1.74 23.15 -9.73
CA LYS A 50 -2.67 22.02 -9.93
C LYS A 50 -2.17 20.95 -10.92
N ASP A 51 -1.39 21.35 -11.92
CA ASP A 51 -0.83 20.44 -12.93
C ASP A 51 0.41 19.67 -12.43
N ARG A 52 1.01 20.10 -11.31
CA ARG A 52 2.21 19.51 -10.71
C ARG A 52 1.84 18.69 -9.47
N ARG A 53 1.41 17.45 -9.71
CA ARG A 53 0.93 16.51 -8.67
C ARG A 53 1.84 16.38 -7.45
N TRP A 54 3.17 16.48 -7.61
CA TRP A 54 4.10 16.38 -6.48
C TRP A 54 4.04 17.60 -5.55
N ILE A 55 3.87 18.81 -6.08
CA ILE A 55 3.74 20.05 -5.30
C ILE A 55 2.39 20.06 -4.58
N VAL A 56 1.30 19.75 -5.30
CA VAL A 56 -0.05 19.68 -4.72
C VAL A 56 -0.06 18.73 -3.52
N LYS A 57 0.54 17.54 -3.66
CA LYS A 57 0.70 16.57 -2.57
C LYS A 57 1.45 17.18 -1.37
N GLU A 58 2.55 17.87 -1.59
CA GLU A 58 3.35 18.46 -0.49
C GLU A 58 2.58 19.56 0.23
N TYR A 59 1.89 20.42 -0.51
CA TYR A 59 1.03 21.45 0.06
C TYR A 59 -0.14 20.86 0.83
N SER A 60 -0.81 19.84 0.30
CA SER A 60 -1.86 19.11 1.03
C SER A 60 -1.37 18.52 2.36
N LEU A 61 -0.15 17.99 2.41
CA LEU A 61 0.42 17.50 3.68
C LEU A 61 0.67 18.63 4.68
N LYS A 62 1.20 19.77 4.22
CA LYS A 62 1.43 20.94 5.09
C LYS A 62 0.09 21.52 5.58
N LEU A 63 -0.90 21.67 4.70
CA LEU A 63 -2.26 22.11 5.01
C LEU A 63 -2.95 21.19 6.01
N LYS A 64 -2.95 19.88 5.75
CA LYS A 64 -3.47 18.87 6.68
C LYS A 64 -2.92 19.08 8.11
N ASN A 65 -1.60 19.21 8.25
CA ASN A 65 -0.98 19.40 9.56
C ASN A 65 -1.33 20.75 10.20
N LEU A 66 -1.49 21.80 9.40
CA LEU A 66 -1.89 23.12 9.89
C LEU A 66 -3.33 23.15 10.35
N TYR A 67 -4.27 22.63 9.55
CA TYR A 67 -5.69 22.55 9.92
C TYR A 67 -5.90 21.75 11.21
N LYS A 68 -5.20 20.63 11.36
CA LYS A 68 -5.20 19.88 12.62
C LYS A 68 -4.67 20.70 13.81
N LYS A 69 -3.64 21.52 13.57
CA LYS A 69 -3.02 22.34 14.63
C LYS A 69 -3.86 23.56 15.02
N THR A 70 -4.60 24.12 14.07
CA THR A 70 -5.45 25.30 14.27
C THR A 70 -6.90 24.95 14.65
N GLY A 71 -7.25 23.66 14.70
CA GLY A 71 -8.60 23.19 15.05
C GLY A 71 -9.63 23.38 13.93
N GLN A 72 -9.18 23.38 12.67
CA GLN A 72 -10.03 23.49 11.48
C GLN A 72 -10.41 22.10 10.98
N ASP A 73 -11.27 21.41 11.74
CA ASP A 73 -11.53 19.98 11.57
C ASP A 73 -12.15 19.62 10.20
N GLU A 74 -13.09 20.42 9.70
CA GLU A 74 -13.70 20.20 8.38
C GLU A 74 -12.67 20.26 7.24
N LEU A 75 -11.73 21.21 7.31
CA LEU A 75 -10.67 21.36 6.30
C LEU A 75 -9.59 20.29 6.46
N TYR A 76 -9.32 19.83 7.69
CA TYR A 76 -8.44 18.69 7.94
C TYR A 76 -9.00 17.40 7.32
N GLU A 77 -10.30 17.14 7.52
CA GLU A 77 -10.99 16.00 6.92
C GLU A 77 -10.94 16.05 5.39
N GLN A 78 -11.22 17.22 4.79
CA GLN A 78 -11.14 17.42 3.34
C GLN A 78 -9.73 17.12 2.78
N GLU A 79 -8.66 17.62 3.41
CA GLU A 79 -7.29 17.32 2.96
C GLU A 79 -6.94 15.83 3.12
N LEU A 80 -7.47 15.13 4.13
CA LEU A 80 -7.28 13.69 4.26
C LEU A 80 -7.97 12.92 3.11
N TRP A 81 -9.17 13.34 2.71
CA TRP A 81 -9.87 12.77 1.55
C TRP A 81 -9.12 13.01 0.24
N ASP A 82 -8.68 14.24 -0.03
CA ASP A 82 -7.86 14.56 -1.21
C ASP A 82 -6.58 13.72 -1.22
N LEU A 83 -5.90 13.63 -0.07
CA LEU A 83 -4.67 12.85 0.06
C LEU A 83 -4.91 11.37 -0.22
N ILE A 84 -5.95 10.75 0.35
CA ILE A 84 -6.14 9.31 0.19
C ILE A 84 -6.61 8.92 -1.21
N LEU A 85 -7.34 9.80 -1.90
CA LEU A 85 -7.87 9.52 -3.23
C LEU A 85 -6.91 9.91 -4.34
N ASP A 86 -6.26 11.07 -4.25
CA ASP A 86 -5.59 11.68 -5.42
C ASP A 86 -4.07 11.74 -5.31
N HIS A 87 -3.49 11.66 -4.11
CA HIS A 87 -2.07 11.98 -3.92
C HIS A 87 -1.25 10.92 -3.16
N LYS A 88 -1.92 10.11 -2.34
CA LYS A 88 -1.34 9.10 -1.43
C LYS A 88 -2.27 7.88 -1.31
N ALA A 89 -2.85 7.47 -2.42
CA ALA A 89 -3.58 6.21 -2.52
C ALA A 89 -2.78 5.05 -1.89
N GLY A 90 -3.42 4.31 -0.98
CA GLY A 90 -2.77 3.21 -0.24
C GLY A 90 -1.92 3.59 0.97
N ASN A 91 -1.88 4.87 1.36
CA ASN A 91 -1.11 5.29 2.53
C ASN A 91 -1.83 4.94 3.84
N VAL A 92 -1.21 4.07 4.64
CA VAL A 92 -1.78 3.54 5.89
C VAL A 92 -1.97 4.64 6.95
N GLU A 93 -1.01 5.54 7.13
CA GLU A 93 -1.12 6.64 8.10
C GLU A 93 -2.28 7.58 7.78
N ILE A 94 -2.42 8.03 6.53
CA ILE A 94 -3.55 8.88 6.12
C ILE A 94 -4.88 8.16 6.32
N TYR A 95 -4.95 6.87 5.99
CA TYR A 95 -6.14 6.06 6.20
C TYR A 95 -6.53 5.95 7.67
N LYS A 96 -5.56 5.72 8.57
CA LYS A 96 -5.80 5.67 10.02
C LYS A 96 -6.21 7.02 10.60
N GLU A 97 -5.60 8.11 10.14
CA GLU A 97 -5.99 9.47 10.52
C GLU A 97 -7.44 9.75 10.12
N LEU A 98 -7.81 9.45 8.87
CA LEU A 98 -9.19 9.62 8.39
C LEU A 98 -10.18 8.73 9.15
N LYS A 99 -9.82 7.47 9.38
CA LYS A 99 -10.62 6.55 10.21
C LYS A 99 -10.90 7.12 11.59
N SER A 100 -9.91 7.77 12.22
CA SER A 100 -10.06 8.29 13.60
C SER A 100 -11.04 9.43 13.75
N ILE A 101 -11.50 10.03 12.65
CA ILE A 101 -12.50 11.11 12.65
C ILE A 101 -13.92 10.56 12.80
N TYR A 102 -14.15 9.32 12.37
CA TYR A 102 -15.47 8.71 12.32
C TYR A 102 -15.68 7.68 13.43
N THR A 103 -16.94 7.47 13.80
CA THR A 103 -17.33 6.28 14.57
C THR A 103 -17.12 5.00 13.74
N ASP A 104 -17.07 3.85 14.39
CA ASP A 104 -16.91 2.56 13.69
C ASP A 104 -18.06 2.32 12.70
N GLU A 105 -19.28 2.78 13.03
CA GLU A 105 -20.46 2.67 12.17
C GLU A 105 -20.36 3.56 10.92
N GLU A 106 -20.02 4.84 11.08
CA GLU A 106 -19.84 5.79 9.98
C GLU A 106 -18.66 5.39 9.09
N TRP A 107 -17.60 4.86 9.71
CA TRP A 107 -16.39 4.47 9.00
C TRP A 107 -16.66 3.41 7.93
N VAL A 108 -17.61 2.49 8.15
CA VAL A 108 -17.94 1.46 7.17
C VAL A 108 -18.32 2.09 5.83
N GLU A 109 -19.21 3.10 5.83
CA GLU A 109 -19.64 3.76 4.60
C GLU A 109 -18.47 4.50 3.92
N LYS A 110 -17.69 5.26 4.70
CA LYS A 110 -16.55 6.02 4.19
C LYS A 110 -15.47 5.12 3.61
N ARG A 111 -15.16 4.03 4.30
CA ARG A 111 -14.24 3.01 3.85
C ARG A 111 -14.64 2.42 2.50
N GLU A 112 -15.91 2.08 2.31
CA GLU A 112 -16.36 1.55 1.03
C GLU A 112 -16.26 2.60 -0.09
N ALA A 113 -16.52 3.88 0.20
CA ALA A 113 -16.30 4.95 -0.76
C ALA A 113 -14.80 5.08 -1.17
N ILE A 114 -13.87 4.86 -0.24
CA ILE A 114 -12.43 4.79 -0.54
C ILE A 114 -12.14 3.59 -1.45
N PHE A 115 -12.57 2.39 -1.07
CA PHE A 115 -12.28 1.18 -1.84
C PHE A 115 -12.96 1.13 -3.20
N ALA A 116 -14.06 1.86 -3.41
CA ALA A 116 -14.67 2.02 -4.73
C ALA A 116 -13.79 2.82 -5.71
N LYS A 117 -12.90 3.68 -5.21
CA LYS A 117 -11.99 4.50 -6.03
C LYS A 117 -10.58 3.91 -6.14
N LEU A 118 -10.16 3.13 -5.15
CA LEU A 118 -8.83 2.53 -5.13
C LEU A 118 -8.76 1.24 -5.96
N THR A 119 -7.59 0.99 -6.50
CA THR A 119 -7.28 -0.20 -7.29
C THR A 119 -6.19 -1.05 -6.62
N ARG A 120 -5.94 -2.24 -7.15
CA ARG A 120 -4.86 -3.11 -6.66
C ARG A 120 -3.48 -2.45 -6.72
N SER A 121 -3.22 -1.58 -7.70
CA SER A 121 -1.96 -0.84 -7.79
C SER A 121 -1.74 0.11 -6.61
N ASP A 122 -2.82 0.51 -5.93
CA ASP A 122 -2.80 1.41 -4.78
C ASP A 122 -2.57 0.68 -3.46
N ARG A 123 -2.07 -0.55 -3.48
CA ARG A 123 -1.70 -1.31 -2.27
C ARG A 123 -2.82 -1.44 -1.23
N VAL A 124 -4.06 -1.62 -1.69
CA VAL A 124 -5.25 -1.84 -0.84
C VAL A 124 -5.11 -3.02 0.13
N ASP A 125 -4.23 -3.99 -0.18
CA ASP A 125 -3.82 -5.08 0.71
C ASP A 125 -3.42 -4.59 2.11
N ARG A 126 -2.72 -3.44 2.18
CA ARG A 126 -2.29 -2.86 3.45
C ARG A 126 -3.42 -2.23 4.23
N LEU A 127 -4.43 -1.71 3.54
CA LEU A 127 -5.59 -1.06 4.16
C LEU A 127 -6.55 -2.11 4.72
N TYR A 128 -6.72 -3.25 4.04
CA TYR A 128 -7.49 -4.37 4.58
C TYR A 128 -6.98 -4.85 5.94
N LEU A 129 -5.66 -4.85 6.15
CA LEU A 129 -5.09 -5.20 7.46
C LEU A 129 -5.46 -4.21 8.58
N VAL A 130 -5.59 -2.92 8.27
CA VAL A 130 -5.96 -1.91 9.28
C VAL A 130 -7.35 -2.19 9.84
N ASP A 131 -8.25 -2.67 9.00
CA ASP A 131 -9.65 -2.94 9.34
C ASP A 131 -9.96 -4.42 9.56
N GLY A 132 -8.95 -5.30 9.60
CA GLY A 132 -9.15 -6.73 9.80
C GLY A 132 -9.97 -7.41 8.69
N LEU A 133 -9.98 -6.86 7.48
CA LEU A 133 -10.74 -7.36 6.34
C LEU A 133 -10.03 -8.55 5.67
N TYR A 134 -9.82 -9.63 6.44
CA TYR A 134 -9.04 -10.77 5.99
C TYR A 134 -9.69 -11.53 4.83
N ASP A 135 -11.03 -11.60 4.77
CA ASP A 135 -11.75 -12.21 3.65
C ASP A 135 -11.43 -11.51 2.32
N ARG A 136 -11.40 -10.17 2.30
CA ARG A 136 -11.03 -9.40 1.09
C ARG A 136 -9.55 -9.55 0.78
N LEU A 137 -8.71 -9.62 1.80
CA LEU A 137 -7.26 -9.80 1.62
C LEU A 137 -6.94 -11.17 1.01
N ILE A 138 -7.58 -12.25 1.47
CA ILE A 138 -7.35 -13.58 0.91
C ILE A 138 -7.84 -13.66 -0.53
N GLU A 139 -9.02 -13.10 -0.85
CA GLU A 139 -9.54 -13.02 -2.22
C GLU A 139 -8.55 -12.30 -3.15
N LEU A 140 -8.01 -11.17 -2.72
CA LEU A 140 -6.99 -10.42 -3.46
C LEU A 140 -5.72 -11.25 -3.70
N ILE A 141 -5.28 -12.03 -2.71
CA ILE A 141 -4.09 -12.88 -2.79
C ILE A 141 -4.31 -14.05 -3.75
N ILE A 142 -5.45 -14.74 -3.67
CA ILE A 142 -5.78 -15.87 -4.56
C ILE A 142 -5.77 -15.40 -6.03
N ASN A 143 -6.32 -14.20 -6.29
CA ASN A 143 -6.41 -13.63 -7.63
C ASN A 143 -5.12 -12.94 -8.10
N SER A 144 -4.13 -12.76 -7.23
CA SER A 144 -2.85 -12.14 -7.59
C SER A 144 -1.93 -13.09 -8.37
N PRO A 145 -1.08 -12.60 -9.29
CA PRO A 145 -0.08 -13.44 -9.95
C PRO A 145 1.04 -13.83 -8.98
N GLY A 146 1.56 -15.05 -9.14
CA GLY A 146 2.70 -15.54 -8.37
C GLY A 146 2.40 -15.76 -6.88
N LEU A 147 3.47 -15.74 -6.07
CA LEU A 147 3.42 -16.02 -4.63
C LEU A 147 3.96 -14.87 -3.77
N ASP A 148 4.31 -13.73 -4.38
CA ASP A 148 4.94 -12.61 -3.66
C ASP A 148 3.99 -11.98 -2.64
N LEU A 149 2.73 -11.73 -3.06
CA LEU A 149 1.72 -11.16 -2.16
C LEU A 149 1.33 -12.15 -1.07
N LEU A 150 1.15 -13.42 -1.43
CA LEU A 150 0.93 -14.49 -0.47
C LEU A 150 2.05 -14.53 0.57
N SER A 151 3.31 -14.50 0.13
CA SER A 151 4.48 -14.58 1.01
C SER A 151 4.55 -13.43 2.00
N GLN A 152 4.06 -12.24 1.63
CA GLN A 152 4.02 -11.07 2.52
C GLN A 152 3.04 -11.26 3.68
N TYR A 153 1.92 -11.96 3.44
CA TYR A 153 0.82 -12.06 4.40
C TYR A 153 0.63 -13.46 5.00
N GLU A 154 1.49 -14.42 4.65
CA GLU A 154 1.41 -15.81 5.10
C GLU A 154 1.33 -15.96 6.62
N ASN A 155 2.17 -15.26 7.38
CA ASN A 155 2.16 -15.39 8.83
C ASN A 155 0.85 -14.95 9.48
N ILE A 156 0.08 -14.10 8.80
CA ILE A 156 -1.21 -13.60 9.26
C ILE A 156 -2.32 -14.56 8.82
N LEU A 157 -2.25 -15.06 7.59
CA LEU A 157 -3.37 -15.77 6.96
C LEU A 157 -3.27 -17.29 6.99
N LYS A 158 -2.08 -17.87 7.23
CA LYS A 158 -1.88 -19.33 7.19
C LYS A 158 -2.80 -20.11 8.13
N ASP A 159 -3.11 -19.53 9.29
CA ASP A 159 -3.93 -20.20 10.31
C ASP A 159 -5.43 -19.90 10.11
N LEU A 160 -5.75 -18.81 9.41
CA LEU A 160 -7.13 -18.38 9.13
C LEU A 160 -7.68 -18.99 7.83
N TYR A 161 -6.88 -19.02 6.77
CA TYR A 161 -7.25 -19.50 5.43
C TYR A 161 -6.22 -20.49 4.86
N PRO A 162 -5.91 -21.59 5.58
CA PRO A 162 -4.90 -22.54 5.15
C PRO A 162 -5.24 -23.19 3.81
N GLN A 163 -6.51 -23.50 3.57
CA GLN A 163 -6.95 -24.26 2.39
C GLN A 163 -6.82 -23.41 1.11
N GLU A 164 -7.24 -22.16 1.17
CA GLU A 164 -7.16 -21.17 0.10
C GLU A 164 -5.70 -20.93 -0.30
N LEU A 165 -4.82 -20.76 0.68
CA LEU A 165 -3.39 -20.54 0.45
C LEU A 165 -2.71 -21.79 -0.11
N LEU A 166 -3.05 -22.99 0.39
CA LEU A 166 -2.57 -24.26 -0.16
C LEU A 166 -3.01 -24.44 -1.61
N HIS A 167 -4.26 -24.13 -1.93
CA HIS A 167 -4.76 -24.18 -3.30
C HIS A 167 -4.03 -23.18 -4.22
N LYS A 168 -3.71 -21.98 -3.71
CA LYS A 168 -2.90 -21.01 -4.45
C LYS A 168 -1.50 -21.54 -4.75
N TYR A 169 -0.85 -22.16 -3.77
CA TYR A 169 0.45 -22.81 -3.98
C TYR A 169 0.37 -23.94 -5.01
N GLU A 170 -0.59 -24.85 -4.86
CA GLU A 170 -0.87 -25.95 -5.78
C GLU A 170 -0.99 -25.47 -7.22
N ASN A 171 -1.87 -24.48 -7.47
CA ASN A 171 -2.05 -23.89 -8.79
C ASN A 171 -0.75 -23.30 -9.35
N THR A 172 0.04 -22.65 -8.49
CA THR A 172 1.32 -22.05 -8.90
C THR A 172 2.34 -23.13 -9.28
N VAL A 173 2.54 -24.14 -8.43
CA VAL A 173 3.53 -25.20 -8.70
C VAL A 173 3.13 -26.03 -9.92
N ASN A 174 1.84 -26.28 -10.12
CA ASN A 174 1.32 -26.97 -11.30
C ASN A 174 1.51 -26.16 -12.60
N SER A 175 1.45 -24.83 -12.53
CA SER A 175 1.80 -23.98 -13.67
C SER A 175 3.31 -23.99 -13.97
N LEU A 176 4.14 -23.92 -12.93
CA LEU A 176 5.60 -23.88 -13.04
C LEU A 176 6.19 -25.20 -13.53
N VAL A 177 5.68 -26.35 -13.06
CA VAL A 177 6.22 -27.67 -13.42
C VAL A 177 6.04 -28.01 -14.90
N VAL A 178 4.96 -27.53 -15.53
CA VAL A 178 4.71 -27.70 -16.97
C VAL A 178 5.81 -27.03 -17.80
N LYS A 179 6.26 -25.84 -17.38
CA LYS A 179 7.29 -25.04 -18.06
C LYS A 179 8.72 -25.44 -17.68
N SER A 180 8.89 -26.32 -16.70
CA SER A 180 10.18 -26.66 -16.11
C SER A 180 10.86 -27.84 -16.79
N SER A 181 12.05 -27.61 -17.34
CA SER A 181 12.91 -28.64 -17.96
C SER A 181 14.31 -28.72 -17.34
N LYS A 182 14.65 -27.84 -16.40
CA LYS A 182 15.97 -27.75 -15.77
C LYS A 182 15.91 -28.10 -14.29
N ARG A 183 16.98 -28.75 -13.78
CA ARG A 183 17.09 -29.16 -12.37
C ARG A 183 16.92 -28.02 -11.38
N GLY A 184 17.39 -26.81 -11.72
CA GLY A 184 17.20 -25.61 -10.90
C GLY A 184 15.73 -25.29 -10.62
N HIS A 185 14.86 -25.42 -11.63
CA HIS A 185 13.43 -25.16 -11.46
C HIS A 185 12.75 -26.23 -10.60
N TYR A 186 13.20 -27.50 -10.66
CA TYR A 186 12.67 -28.54 -9.77
C TYR A 186 13.02 -28.29 -8.30
N ARG A 187 14.20 -27.71 -8.01
CA ARG A 187 14.56 -27.29 -6.65
C ARG A 187 13.65 -26.17 -6.14
N GLU A 188 13.29 -25.23 -7.00
CA GLU A 188 12.33 -24.17 -6.67
C GLU A 188 10.95 -24.76 -6.33
N LEU A 189 10.45 -25.69 -7.14
CA LEU A 189 9.19 -26.40 -6.85
C LEU A 189 9.23 -27.13 -5.51
N VAL A 190 10.30 -27.87 -5.23
CA VAL A 190 10.49 -28.56 -3.95
C VAL A 190 10.55 -27.57 -2.79
N SER A 191 11.16 -26.40 -2.97
CA SER A 191 11.15 -25.34 -1.96
C SER A 191 9.74 -24.83 -1.66
N ILE A 192 8.90 -24.70 -2.68
CA ILE A 192 7.49 -24.30 -2.51
C ILE A 192 6.71 -25.40 -1.77
N LEU A 193 6.87 -26.67 -2.17
CA LEU A 193 6.22 -27.80 -1.49
C LEU A 193 6.64 -27.91 -0.01
N ARG A 194 7.92 -27.69 0.32
CA ARG A 194 8.38 -27.63 1.73
C ARG A 194 7.74 -26.50 2.53
N ARG A 195 7.39 -25.40 1.88
CA ARG A 195 6.65 -24.30 2.52
C ARG A 195 5.21 -24.72 2.80
N MET A 196 4.56 -25.36 1.84
CA MET A 196 3.21 -25.94 2.02
C MET A 196 3.14 -26.93 3.18
N LEU A 197 4.18 -27.74 3.42
CA LEU A 197 4.24 -28.67 4.56
C LEU A 197 4.09 -28.00 5.95
N LYS A 198 4.30 -26.69 6.04
CA LYS A 198 4.15 -25.92 7.29
C LYS A 198 2.71 -25.48 7.56
N TYR A 199 1.80 -25.68 6.61
CA TYR A 199 0.40 -25.28 6.73
C TYR A 199 -0.45 -26.39 7.38
N PRO A 200 -1.50 -26.04 8.12
CA PRO A 200 -2.60 -26.96 8.41
C PRO A 200 -3.12 -27.61 7.11
N GLY A 201 -3.20 -28.95 7.07
CA GLY A 201 -3.58 -29.71 5.85
C GLY A 201 -2.49 -29.82 4.77
N GLY A 202 -1.33 -29.18 4.98
CA GLY A 202 -0.27 -29.11 3.98
C GLY A 202 0.37 -30.46 3.62
N ARG A 203 0.48 -31.38 4.59
CA ARG A 203 1.03 -32.73 4.35
C ARG A 203 0.19 -33.53 3.37
N GLU A 204 -1.13 -33.52 3.53
CA GLU A 204 -2.08 -34.21 2.66
C GLU A 204 -2.00 -33.63 1.23
N LYS A 205 -2.13 -32.31 1.12
CA LYS A 205 -2.05 -31.61 -0.18
C LYS A 205 -0.72 -31.84 -0.91
N VAL A 206 0.42 -31.80 -0.21
CA VAL A 206 1.73 -32.08 -0.82
C VAL A 206 1.82 -33.54 -1.28
N SER A 207 1.29 -34.49 -0.49
CA SER A 207 1.26 -35.90 -0.87
C SER A 207 0.47 -36.13 -2.16
N GLU A 208 -0.71 -35.50 -2.29
CA GLU A 208 -1.53 -35.56 -3.51
C GLU A 208 -0.74 -35.08 -4.74
N ILE A 209 -0.12 -33.90 -4.64
CA ILE A 209 0.68 -33.31 -5.73
C ILE A 209 1.83 -34.22 -6.12
N VAL A 210 2.57 -34.75 -5.14
CA VAL A 210 3.73 -35.62 -5.39
C VAL A 210 3.33 -36.91 -6.09
N GLU A 211 2.25 -37.56 -5.66
CA GLU A 211 1.76 -38.78 -6.30
C GLU A 211 1.23 -38.53 -7.72
N GLU A 212 0.51 -37.43 -7.95
CA GLU A 212 0.11 -37.04 -9.32
C GLU A 212 1.35 -36.82 -10.20
N TRP A 213 2.35 -36.10 -9.70
CA TRP A 213 3.55 -35.77 -10.46
C TRP A 213 4.43 -36.99 -10.76
N LYS A 214 4.53 -37.96 -9.84
CA LYS A 214 5.24 -39.22 -10.09
C LYS A 214 4.65 -39.98 -11.27
N ILE A 215 3.32 -40.00 -11.39
CA ILE A 215 2.62 -40.67 -12.51
C ILE A 215 2.79 -39.86 -13.80
N LYS A 216 2.47 -38.57 -13.76
CA LYS A 216 2.43 -37.66 -14.92
C LYS A 216 3.81 -37.40 -15.52
N TYR A 217 4.83 -37.30 -14.68
CA TYR A 217 6.20 -36.95 -15.06
C TYR A 217 7.20 -38.10 -14.84
N LYS A 218 6.76 -39.36 -14.88
CA LYS A 218 7.60 -40.56 -14.68
C LYS A 218 8.87 -40.65 -15.54
N ARG A 219 8.91 -39.94 -16.67
CA ARG A 219 10.08 -39.86 -17.59
C ARG A 219 11.04 -38.69 -17.28
N ARG A 220 10.88 -38.00 -16.14
CA ARG A 220 11.73 -36.89 -15.70
C ARG A 220 12.55 -37.29 -14.46
N PRO A 221 13.63 -38.09 -14.60
CA PRO A 221 14.36 -38.64 -13.45
C PRO A 221 14.95 -37.56 -12.53
N ALA A 222 15.43 -36.44 -13.10
CA ALA A 222 15.94 -35.31 -12.32
C ALA A 222 14.85 -34.63 -11.46
N MET A 223 13.58 -34.71 -11.87
CA MET A 223 12.46 -34.21 -11.07
C MET A 223 12.15 -35.17 -9.93
N LEU A 224 12.07 -36.47 -10.22
CA LEU A 224 11.80 -37.51 -9.21
C LEU A 224 12.88 -37.54 -8.12
N ASP A 225 14.14 -37.32 -8.49
CA ASP A 225 15.27 -37.19 -7.54
C ASP A 225 15.18 -35.94 -6.66
N GLU A 226 14.64 -34.82 -7.15
CA GLU A 226 14.43 -33.65 -6.29
C GLU A 226 13.22 -33.86 -5.37
N LEU A 227 12.15 -34.52 -5.85
CA LEU A 227 10.96 -34.85 -5.04
C LEU A 227 11.26 -35.84 -3.90
N SER A 228 12.22 -36.75 -4.06
CA SER A 228 12.61 -37.69 -2.99
C SER A 228 13.28 -37.01 -1.79
N ARG A 229 13.61 -35.72 -1.91
CA ARG A 229 14.24 -34.89 -0.85
C ARG A 229 13.24 -34.04 -0.08
N LEU A 230 11.94 -34.22 -0.30
CA LEU A 230 10.88 -33.50 0.42
C LEU A 230 10.83 -33.86 1.90
#